data_AF-A0A3D5FQ19-F1
#
_entry.id   AF-A0A3D5FQ19-F1
#
_cell.length_a   1.000
_cell.length_b   1.000
_cell.length_c   1.000
_cell.angle_alpha   90.00
_cell.angle_beta   90.00
_cell.angle_gamma   90.00
#
_symmetry.space_group_name_H-M   'P 1'
#
loop_
_entity.id
_entity.type
_entity.pdbx_description
1 polymer ?
#
loop_
_entity_poly.entity_id
_entity_poly.type
_entity_poly.pdbx_seq_one_letter_code
_entity_poly.pdbx_strand_id
1 'polypeptide(L)'
;MYESLGEVVLKDGERVEAGVVACPDPAWAERIEALLGHKGEIWRWQNRCCARDELGLDARYYLLHRDGDPFANMLTATYKGVGHFGHVFTIPEDRRKGAAHQLMGLLMEDFRQRSGRALFLGTGFDSAPYHIYRRHGFEGLQPGSGQMENYVDGDGGSFREAYFATGDVETGAPEWRHWPASGALFTSTFDGVVRCPSLGLHGRNSTEAPFLEVLKRAQHDRENQ
;
A
#
# COMPACT_ATOMS: atom_id res chain seq x y z
N MET A 1 14.51 -8.38 2.64
CA MET A 1 15.36 -8.30 3.83
C MET A 1 14.64 -7.54 4.93
N TYR A 2 14.64 -8.11 6.13
CA TYR A 2 14.13 -7.47 7.35
C TYR A 2 15.14 -6.46 7.92
N GLU A 3 14.63 -5.32 8.36
CA GLU A 3 15.37 -4.28 9.06
C GLU A 3 14.58 -3.87 10.32
N SER A 4 15.27 -3.83 11.46
CA SER A 4 14.66 -3.38 12.71
C SER A 4 14.51 -1.86 12.68
N LEU A 5 13.33 -1.38 13.06
CA LEU A 5 13.00 0.03 13.25
C LEU A 5 13.03 0.43 14.73
N GLY A 6 13.48 -0.48 15.59
CA GLY A 6 13.56 -0.30 17.04
C GLY A 6 12.33 -0.82 17.78
N GLU A 7 12.24 -0.47 19.07
CA GLU A 7 11.11 -0.86 19.91
C GLU A 7 10.07 0.26 20.03
N VAL A 8 8.80 -0.11 20.08
CA VAL A 8 7.69 0.79 20.39
C VAL A 8 6.99 0.37 21.68
N VAL A 9 6.44 1.37 22.39
CA VAL A 9 5.63 1.14 23.59
C VAL A 9 4.16 1.24 23.24
N LEU A 10 3.40 0.19 23.52
CA LEU A 10 1.95 0.14 23.38
C LEU A 10 1.26 0.85 24.55
N LYS A 11 -0.03 1.14 24.42
CA LYS A 11 -0.81 1.88 25.44
C LYS A 11 -0.96 1.14 26.77
N ASP A 12 -0.82 -0.18 26.77
CA ASP A 12 -0.80 -1.02 27.97
C ASP A 12 0.60 -1.13 28.59
N GLY A 13 1.59 -0.43 28.04
CA GLY A 13 2.97 -0.39 28.53
C GLY A 13 3.85 -1.51 27.98
N GLU A 14 3.30 -2.42 27.16
CA GLU A 14 4.07 -3.47 26.52
C GLU A 14 5.10 -2.88 25.53
N ARG A 15 6.33 -3.39 25.58
CA ARG A 15 7.38 -3.09 24.59
C ARG A 15 7.40 -4.18 23.54
N VAL A 16 7.35 -3.79 22.28
CA VAL A 16 7.36 -4.72 21.14
C VAL A 16 8.33 -4.24 20.07
N GLU A 17 8.88 -5.16 19.30
CA GLU A 17 9.78 -4.83 18.20
C GLU A 17 8.97 -4.36 16.99
N ALA A 18 9.43 -3.28 16.37
CA ALA A 18 8.96 -2.78 15.10
C ALA A 18 10.04 -3.02 14.04
N GLY A 19 9.62 -3.47 12.86
CA GLY A 19 10.54 -3.70 11.75
C GLY A 19 9.86 -3.51 10.40
N VAL A 20 10.68 -3.44 9.35
CA VAL A 20 10.24 -3.42 7.96
C VAL A 20 10.86 -4.58 7.21
N VAL A 21 10.06 -5.29 6.44
CA VAL A 21 10.53 -6.31 5.49
C VAL A 21 10.46 -5.70 4.10
N ALA A 22 11.62 -5.37 3.53
CA ALA A 22 11.73 -5.01 2.12
C ALA A 22 11.68 -6.29 1.29
N CYS A 23 10.64 -6.46 0.47
CA CYS A 23 10.39 -7.70 -0.23
C CYS A 23 10.97 -7.71 -1.67
N PRO A 24 11.32 -8.89 -2.20
CA PRO A 24 11.09 -10.23 -1.63
C PRO A 24 11.98 -10.58 -0.41
N ASP A 25 11.44 -11.41 0.48
CA ASP A 25 12.17 -11.93 1.64
C ASP A 25 11.66 -13.35 2.00
N PRO A 26 12.32 -14.41 1.51
CA PRO A 26 11.91 -15.78 1.78
C PRO A 26 11.90 -16.15 3.26
N ALA A 27 12.74 -15.51 4.09
CA ALA A 27 12.80 -15.78 5.51
C ALA A 27 11.55 -15.27 6.24
N TRP A 28 10.95 -14.17 5.78
CA TRP A 28 9.74 -13.58 6.36
C TRP A 28 8.45 -13.91 5.63
N ALA A 29 8.52 -14.45 4.40
CA ALA A 29 7.36 -14.69 3.55
C ALA A 29 6.26 -15.51 4.24
N GLU A 30 6.60 -16.62 4.89
CA GLU A 30 5.63 -17.48 5.56
C GLU A 30 4.90 -16.76 6.71
N ARG A 31 5.59 -15.90 7.44
CA ARG A 31 5.02 -15.13 8.57
C ARG A 31 4.06 -14.05 8.07
N ILE A 32 4.44 -13.34 7.01
CA ILE A 32 3.59 -12.34 6.35
C ILE A 32 2.33 -13.00 5.80
N GLU A 33 2.48 -14.12 5.10
CA GLU A 33 1.36 -14.89 4.53
C GLU A 33 0.44 -15.43 5.61
N ALA A 34 0.97 -15.92 6.73
CA ALA A 34 0.17 -16.39 7.86
C ALA A 34 -0.66 -15.26 8.48
N LEU A 35 -0.03 -14.12 8.80
CA LEU A 35 -0.69 -12.97 9.41
C LEU A 35 -1.82 -12.40 8.51
N LEU A 36 -1.57 -12.36 7.20
CA LEU A 36 -2.51 -11.80 6.21
C LEU A 36 -3.39 -12.87 5.55
N GLY A 37 -3.32 -14.13 5.99
CA GLY A 37 -4.04 -15.27 5.41
C GLY A 37 -5.56 -15.19 5.55
N HIS A 38 -6.07 -14.30 6.40
CA HIS A 38 -7.50 -14.00 6.54
C HIS A 38 -8.08 -13.16 5.38
N LYS A 39 -7.23 -12.59 4.51
CA LYS A 39 -7.68 -11.74 3.40
C LYS A 39 -8.25 -12.56 2.24
N GLY A 40 -9.03 -11.89 1.39
CA GLY A 40 -9.59 -12.48 0.16
C GLY A 40 -8.51 -13.04 -0.79
N GLU A 41 -8.92 -13.91 -1.71
CA GLU A 41 -8.01 -14.66 -2.59
C GLU A 41 -7.03 -13.78 -3.36
N ILE A 42 -7.52 -12.71 -4.01
CA ILE A 42 -6.66 -11.81 -4.81
C ILE A 42 -5.57 -11.15 -3.95
N TRP A 43 -5.90 -10.80 -2.70
CA TRP A 43 -4.95 -10.22 -1.75
C TRP A 43 -3.95 -11.25 -1.25
N ARG A 44 -4.37 -12.48 -0.96
CA ARG A 44 -3.44 -13.55 -0.57
C ARG A 44 -2.46 -13.87 -1.70
N TRP A 45 -2.95 -13.92 -2.93
CA TRP A 45 -2.13 -14.07 -4.12
C TRP A 45 -1.11 -12.94 -4.23
N GLN A 46 -1.55 -11.67 -4.17
CA GLN A 46 -0.66 -10.52 -4.23
C GLN A 46 0.39 -10.53 -3.10
N ASN A 47 0.01 -10.83 -1.86
CA ASN A 47 0.95 -10.85 -0.73
C ASN A 47 2.03 -11.91 -0.91
N ARG A 48 1.64 -13.10 -1.38
CA ARG A 48 2.60 -14.17 -1.71
C ARG A 48 3.57 -13.72 -2.80
N CYS A 49 3.06 -13.14 -3.90
CA CYS A 49 3.91 -12.66 -4.98
C CYS A 49 4.87 -11.58 -4.49
N CYS A 50 4.38 -10.57 -3.76
CA CYS A 50 5.26 -9.54 -3.19
C CYS A 50 6.31 -10.15 -2.25
N ALA A 51 5.91 -11.05 -1.36
CA ALA A 51 6.83 -11.62 -0.37
C ALA A 51 7.92 -12.53 -0.97
N ARG A 52 7.65 -13.18 -2.11
CA ARG A 52 8.52 -14.25 -2.65
C ARG A 52 9.20 -13.92 -3.97
N ASP A 53 8.59 -13.07 -4.80
CA ASP A 53 9.01 -12.89 -6.19
C ASP A 53 9.69 -11.53 -6.40
N GLU A 54 10.62 -11.48 -7.35
CA GLU A 54 11.24 -10.24 -7.82
C GLU A 54 10.29 -9.53 -8.81
N LEU A 55 9.51 -8.56 -8.31
CA LEU A 55 8.44 -7.90 -9.07
C LEU A 55 8.85 -6.57 -9.71
N GLY A 56 10.07 -6.09 -9.46
CA GLY A 56 10.49 -4.73 -9.86
C GLY A 56 9.72 -3.63 -9.11
N LEU A 57 9.21 -3.95 -7.93
CA LEU A 57 8.49 -3.06 -7.03
C LEU A 57 9.26 -2.87 -5.74
N ASP A 58 9.09 -1.72 -5.11
CA ASP A 58 9.45 -1.54 -3.70
C ASP A 58 8.22 -1.84 -2.85
N ALA A 59 8.11 -3.10 -2.44
CA ALA A 59 7.08 -3.62 -1.56
C ALA A 59 7.65 -3.78 -0.14
N ARG A 60 7.07 -3.08 0.84
CA ARG A 60 7.53 -3.08 2.22
C ARG A 60 6.41 -3.41 3.20
N TYR A 61 6.64 -4.43 4.02
CA TYR A 61 5.74 -4.83 5.11
C TYR A 61 6.29 -4.32 6.44
N TYR A 62 5.57 -3.39 7.06
CA TYR A 62 5.91 -2.83 8.36
C TYR A 62 5.16 -3.60 9.44
N LEU A 63 5.90 -4.20 10.36
CA LEU A 63 5.40 -5.19 11.29
C LEU A 63 5.67 -4.76 12.73
N LEU A 64 4.73 -5.06 13.63
CA LEU A 64 5.05 -5.26 15.04
C LEU A 64 5.05 -6.74 15.33
N HIS A 65 6.05 -7.21 16.06
CA HIS A 65 6.18 -8.63 16.39
C HIS A 65 6.75 -8.87 17.78
N ARG A 66 6.50 -10.07 18.29
CA ARG A 66 7.09 -10.61 19.51
C ARG A 66 7.98 -11.78 19.12
N ASP A 67 9.29 -11.66 19.31
CA ASP A 67 10.26 -12.73 18.98
C ASP A 67 10.11 -13.29 17.55
N GLY A 68 9.86 -12.39 16.60
CA GLY A 68 9.65 -12.73 15.19
C GLY A 68 8.24 -13.22 14.84
N ASP A 69 7.28 -13.27 15.76
CA ASP A 69 5.88 -13.57 15.48
C ASP A 69 5.06 -12.27 15.28
N PRO A 70 4.66 -11.92 14.05
CA PRO A 70 4.04 -10.65 13.76
C PRO A 70 2.55 -10.63 14.12
N PHE A 71 2.11 -9.56 14.76
CA PHE A 71 0.71 -9.38 15.19
C PHE A 71 0.05 -8.12 14.61
N ALA A 72 0.84 -7.23 14.00
CA ALA A 72 0.34 -6.06 13.28
C ALA A 72 1.12 -5.85 11.98
N ASN A 73 0.45 -5.32 10.95
CA ASN A 73 1.01 -5.11 9.62
C ASN A 73 0.49 -3.82 8.96
N MET A 74 1.35 -3.19 8.16
CA MET A 74 0.99 -2.25 7.10
C MET A 74 1.85 -2.51 5.85
N LEU A 75 1.29 -2.35 4.66
CA LEU A 75 2.01 -2.49 3.38
C LEU A 75 2.16 -1.13 2.71
N THR A 76 3.35 -0.85 2.17
CA THR A 76 3.49 0.03 1.01
C THR A 76 3.94 -0.77 -0.19
N ALA A 77 3.30 -0.59 -1.34
CA ALA A 77 3.75 -1.12 -2.62
C ALA A 77 3.94 0.04 -3.56
N THR A 78 5.17 0.28 -4.02
CA THR A 78 5.53 1.53 -4.70
C THR A 78 6.42 1.30 -5.91
N TYR A 79 6.33 2.20 -6.88
CA TYR A 79 7.23 2.29 -8.01
C TYR A 79 7.62 3.76 -8.20
N LYS A 80 8.93 4.05 -8.24
CA LYS A 80 9.48 5.43 -8.31
C LYS A 80 8.85 6.38 -7.28
N GLY A 81 8.68 5.90 -6.04
CA GLY A 81 8.15 6.67 -4.91
C GLY A 81 6.63 6.88 -4.93
N VAL A 82 5.88 6.26 -5.85
CA VAL A 82 4.41 6.41 -5.95
C VAL A 82 3.75 5.05 -5.79
N GLY A 83 2.68 4.97 -4.98
CA GLY A 83 1.97 3.70 -4.88
C GLY A 83 0.84 3.61 -3.88
N HIS A 84 0.56 2.38 -3.49
CA HIS A 84 -0.53 2.04 -2.58
C HIS A 84 -0.01 1.92 -1.15
N PHE A 85 -0.85 2.37 -0.22
CA PHE A 85 -0.76 2.05 1.19
C PHE A 85 -1.96 1.20 1.58
N GLY A 86 -1.71 0.04 2.16
CA GLY A 86 -2.76 -0.95 2.37
C GLY A 86 -2.40 -2.05 3.34
N HIS A 87 -3.18 -3.13 3.28
CA HIS A 87 -3.00 -4.34 4.09
C HIS A 87 -2.89 -4.10 5.60
N VAL A 88 -3.48 -3.01 6.09
CA VAL A 88 -3.49 -2.69 7.51
C VAL A 88 -4.22 -3.77 8.27
N PHE A 89 -3.54 -4.37 9.24
CA PHE A 89 -4.11 -5.39 10.10
C PHE A 89 -3.45 -5.37 11.48
N THR A 90 -4.24 -5.69 12.50
CA THR A 90 -3.79 -5.99 13.85
C THR A 90 -4.67 -7.12 14.35
N ILE A 91 -4.07 -8.17 14.91
CA ILE A 91 -4.82 -9.29 15.47
C ILE A 91 -5.83 -8.76 16.50
N PRO A 92 -7.05 -9.32 16.59
CA PRO A 92 -8.13 -8.79 17.41
C PRO A 92 -7.74 -8.48 18.87
N GLU A 93 -6.93 -9.35 19.47
CA GLU A 93 -6.48 -9.32 20.86
C GLU A 93 -5.59 -8.11 21.17
N ASP A 94 -4.86 -7.62 20.17
CA ASP A 94 -3.93 -6.48 20.29
C ASP A 94 -4.51 -5.15 19.79
N ARG A 95 -5.79 -5.14 19.38
CA ARG A 95 -6.46 -3.91 18.94
C ARG A 95 -6.66 -2.93 20.09
N ARG A 96 -6.75 -1.65 19.74
CA ARG A 96 -6.92 -0.51 20.66
C ARG A 96 -5.74 -0.23 21.60
N LYS A 97 -4.65 -1.00 21.49
CA LYS A 97 -3.38 -0.78 22.20
C LYS A 97 -2.43 0.21 21.52
N GLY A 98 -2.80 0.78 20.37
CA GLY A 98 -2.00 1.79 19.67
C GLY A 98 -1.05 1.27 18.58
N ALA A 99 -1.01 -0.04 18.33
CA ALA A 99 -0.16 -0.67 17.31
C ALA A 99 -0.20 0.03 15.94
N ALA A 100 -1.41 0.24 15.39
CA ALA A 100 -1.56 0.89 14.08
C ALA A 100 -1.02 2.33 14.05
N HIS A 101 -1.15 3.09 15.14
CA HIS A 101 -0.63 4.46 15.20
C HIS A 101 0.91 4.47 15.24
N GLN A 102 1.51 3.57 16.03
CA GLN A 102 2.97 3.42 16.10
C GLN A 102 3.55 3.04 14.73
N LEU A 103 2.99 2.01 14.09
CA LEU A 103 3.44 1.58 12.76
C LEU A 103 3.29 2.68 11.71
N MET A 104 2.18 3.41 11.72
CA MET A 104 1.98 4.48 10.74
C MET A 104 3.03 5.60 10.87
N GLY A 105 3.45 5.94 12.09
CA GLY A 105 4.51 6.91 12.30
C GLY A 105 5.84 6.47 11.67
N LEU A 106 6.25 5.23 11.97
CA LEU A 106 7.48 4.63 11.44
C LEU A 106 7.44 4.48 9.91
N LEU A 107 6.33 3.98 9.37
CA LEU A 107 6.14 3.81 7.93
C LEU A 107 6.23 5.14 7.19
N MET A 108 5.54 6.18 7.66
CA MET A 108 5.56 7.48 7.00
C MET A 108 6.94 8.14 7.07
N GLU A 109 7.69 7.92 8.15
CA GLU A 109 9.07 8.40 8.25
C GLU A 109 9.99 7.67 7.27
N ASP A 110 9.99 6.34 7.27
CA ASP A 110 10.76 5.53 6.31
C ASP A 110 10.41 5.88 4.87
N PHE A 111 9.12 6.03 4.55
CA PHE A 111 8.65 6.40 3.22
C PHE A 111 9.22 7.74 2.74
N ARG A 112 9.34 8.75 3.61
CA ARG A 112 9.98 10.03 3.25
C ARG A 112 11.47 9.86 3.02
N GLN A 113 12.16 9.15 3.90
CA GLN A 113 13.61 8.96 3.83
C GLN A 113 14.05 8.25 2.54
N ARG A 114 13.21 7.36 2.01
CA ARG A 114 13.45 6.63 0.76
C ARG A 114 12.87 7.31 -0.50
N SER A 115 12.75 8.64 -0.47
CA SER A 115 12.26 9.46 -1.60
C SER A 115 10.84 9.08 -2.06
N GLY A 116 9.98 8.72 -1.11
CA GLY A 116 8.54 8.61 -1.33
C GLY A 116 7.96 9.92 -1.83
N ARG A 117 6.95 9.84 -2.69
CA ARG A 117 6.33 10.99 -3.36
C ARG A 117 4.84 11.05 -3.09
N ALA A 118 4.13 9.93 -3.29
CA ALA A 118 2.69 9.86 -3.08
C ALA A 118 2.22 8.45 -2.68
N LEU A 119 1.26 8.41 -1.74
CA LEU A 119 0.55 7.19 -1.36
C LEU A 119 -0.96 7.36 -1.51
N PHE A 120 -1.60 6.32 -2.02
CA PHE A 120 -3.04 6.24 -2.19
C PHE A 120 -3.58 5.05 -1.39
N LEU A 121 -4.77 5.22 -0.81
CA LEU A 121 -5.42 4.16 -0.04
C LEU A 121 -6.94 4.24 -0.16
N GLY A 122 -7.61 3.14 0.16
CA GLY A 122 -9.05 3.09 0.38
C GLY A 122 -9.37 2.62 1.80
N THR A 123 -10.37 3.24 2.43
CA THR A 123 -10.92 2.82 3.73
C THR A 123 -12.40 3.17 3.84
N GLY A 124 -13.07 2.73 4.90
CA GLY A 124 -14.40 3.25 5.25
C GLY A 124 -14.32 4.71 5.66
N PHE A 125 -15.15 5.59 5.09
CA PHE A 125 -15.24 6.99 5.51
C PHE A 125 -15.64 7.09 6.98
N ASP A 126 -15.05 8.05 7.70
CA ASP A 126 -15.29 8.33 9.13
C ASP A 126 -15.06 7.13 10.09
N SER A 127 -14.32 6.13 9.62
CA SER A 127 -13.93 4.97 10.42
C SER A 127 -12.71 5.27 11.29
N ALA A 128 -12.46 4.44 12.30
CA ALA A 128 -11.25 4.58 13.12
C ALA A 128 -9.94 4.57 12.29
N PRO A 129 -9.76 3.70 11.27
CA PRO A 129 -8.62 3.80 10.35
C PRO A 129 -8.56 5.13 9.58
N TYR A 130 -9.70 5.67 9.12
CA TYR A 130 -9.75 6.95 8.42
C TYR A 130 -9.14 8.09 9.26
N HIS A 131 -9.50 8.17 10.54
CA HIS A 131 -8.94 9.20 11.43
C HIS A 131 -7.45 8.99 11.75
N ILE A 132 -6.98 7.74 11.79
CA ILE A 132 -5.54 7.46 11.89
C ILE A 132 -4.85 8.02 10.65
N TYR A 133 -5.33 7.72 9.45
CA TYR A 133 -4.71 8.18 8.21
C TYR A 133 -4.72 9.71 8.10
N ARG A 134 -5.84 10.37 8.42
CA ARG A 134 -5.93 11.84 8.49
C ARG A 134 -4.87 12.45 9.40
N ARG A 135 -4.63 11.85 10.57
CA ARG A 135 -3.62 12.34 11.53
C ARG A 135 -2.19 12.26 10.98
N HIS A 136 -1.93 11.35 10.05
CA HIS A 136 -0.64 11.19 9.39
C HIS A 136 -0.58 11.87 8.01
N GLY A 137 -1.49 12.83 7.74
CA GLY A 137 -1.42 13.71 6.58
C GLY A 137 -2.13 13.18 5.33
N PHE A 138 -2.87 12.08 5.42
CA PHE A 138 -3.75 11.69 4.32
C PHE A 138 -4.98 12.60 4.25
N GLU A 139 -5.49 12.80 3.04
CA GLU A 139 -6.69 13.59 2.79
C GLU A 139 -7.67 12.79 1.94
N GLY A 140 -8.97 12.92 2.21
CA GLY A 140 -9.99 12.29 1.37
C GLY A 140 -10.00 12.93 -0.01
N LEU A 141 -10.08 12.12 -1.07
CA LEU A 141 -10.08 12.61 -2.45
C LEU A 141 -11.21 13.63 -2.70
N GLN A 142 -12.36 13.43 -2.06
CA GLN A 142 -13.56 14.26 -2.14
C GLN A 142 -14.30 14.27 -0.79
N PRO A 143 -15.21 15.22 -0.53
CA PRO A 143 -16.06 15.20 0.65
C PRO A 143 -16.82 13.86 0.78
N GLY A 144 -16.77 13.24 1.96
CA GLY A 144 -17.41 11.94 2.21
C GLY A 144 -16.67 10.72 1.63
N SER A 145 -15.50 10.91 1.01
CA SER A 145 -14.72 9.81 0.43
C SER A 145 -13.85 9.13 1.46
N GLY A 146 -13.90 7.79 1.48
CA GLY A 146 -12.93 6.94 2.16
C GLY A 146 -11.69 6.62 1.33
N GLN A 147 -11.67 7.00 0.04
CA GLN A 147 -10.44 7.02 -0.76
C GLN A 147 -9.62 8.23 -0.34
N MET A 148 -8.33 8.02 -0.08
CA MET A 148 -7.43 9.05 0.43
C MET A 148 -6.10 9.10 -0.31
N GLU A 149 -5.46 10.26 -0.27
CA GLU A 149 -4.15 10.54 -0.84
C GLU A 149 -3.23 11.23 0.17
N ASN A 150 -1.94 10.96 0.09
CA ASN A 150 -0.91 11.71 0.78
C ASN A 150 0.22 12.02 -0.20
N TYR A 151 0.72 13.25 -0.15
CA TYR A 151 1.86 13.73 -0.94
C TYR A 151 2.98 14.12 0.03
N VAL A 152 4.21 13.67 -0.24
CA VAL A 152 5.36 13.94 0.63
C VAL A 152 5.82 15.39 0.50
N ASP A 153 5.98 15.85 -0.74
CA ASP A 153 6.42 17.20 -1.08
C ASP A 153 5.27 17.99 -1.70
N GLY A 154 4.82 19.02 -0.99
CA GLY A 154 3.81 19.95 -1.49
C GLY A 154 2.39 19.37 -1.55
N ASP A 155 1.58 19.92 -2.46
CA ASP A 155 0.19 19.50 -2.67
C ASP A 155 0.03 18.57 -3.87
N GLY A 156 -1.16 17.99 -4.00
CA GLY A 156 -1.47 17.10 -5.11
C GLY A 156 -1.43 17.78 -6.49
N GLY A 157 -1.64 19.09 -6.57
CA GLY A 157 -1.55 19.83 -7.83
C GLY A 157 -0.13 19.83 -8.37
N SER A 158 0.81 20.24 -7.52
CA SER A 158 2.24 20.28 -7.79
C SER A 158 2.79 18.89 -8.13
N PHE A 159 2.38 17.87 -7.36
CA PHE A 159 2.75 16.49 -7.65
C PHE A 159 2.28 16.07 -9.05
N ARG A 160 1.01 16.33 -9.42
CA ARG A 160 0.45 15.91 -10.70
C ARG A 160 1.11 16.61 -11.88
N GLU A 161 1.38 17.91 -11.75
CA GLU A 161 2.11 18.68 -12.78
C GLU A 161 3.47 18.04 -13.07
N ALA A 162 4.24 17.71 -12.02
CA ALA A 162 5.54 17.09 -12.18
C ALA A 162 5.47 15.61 -12.62
N TYR A 163 4.51 14.84 -12.09
CA TYR A 163 4.38 13.39 -12.35
C TYR A 163 3.82 13.08 -13.74
N PHE A 164 2.93 13.93 -14.26
CA PHE A 164 2.30 13.80 -15.58
C PHE A 164 2.83 14.82 -16.60
N ALA A 165 3.98 15.43 -16.34
CA ALA A 165 4.66 16.27 -17.32
C ALA A 165 4.87 15.50 -18.63
N THR A 166 4.75 16.20 -19.76
CA THR A 166 4.91 15.60 -21.09
C THR A 166 6.26 14.87 -21.21
N GLY A 167 6.21 13.66 -21.75
CA GLY A 167 7.39 12.85 -22.01
C GLY A 167 7.07 11.75 -23.01
N ASP A 168 8.03 10.86 -23.22
CA ASP A 168 7.87 9.72 -24.11
C ASP A 168 6.81 8.76 -23.57
N VAL A 169 5.97 8.25 -24.47
CA VAL A 169 4.91 7.32 -24.14
C VAL A 169 5.25 5.97 -24.75
N GLU A 170 5.28 4.95 -23.90
CA GLU A 170 5.44 3.56 -24.30
C GLU A 170 4.13 2.79 -24.06
N THR A 171 3.84 1.86 -24.95
CA THR A 171 2.73 0.92 -24.80
C THR A 171 3.28 -0.48 -24.60
N GLY A 172 2.58 -1.30 -23.83
CA GLY A 172 3.05 -2.64 -23.51
C GLY A 172 2.04 -3.44 -22.70
N ALA A 173 2.42 -4.67 -22.36
CA ALA A 173 1.64 -5.52 -21.48
C ALA A 173 1.54 -4.94 -20.06
N PRO A 174 0.48 -5.26 -19.30
CA PRO A 174 0.41 -4.90 -17.89
C PRO A 174 1.54 -5.59 -17.10
N GLU A 175 2.20 -4.82 -16.25
CA GLU A 175 3.33 -5.25 -15.43
C GLU A 175 3.13 -4.79 -13.98
N TRP A 176 3.83 -5.43 -13.05
CA TRP A 176 3.73 -5.13 -11.62
C TRP A 176 4.00 -3.66 -11.29
N ARG A 177 4.97 -3.00 -11.97
CA ARG A 177 5.22 -1.55 -11.84
C ARG A 177 4.01 -0.66 -12.10
N HIS A 178 3.07 -1.11 -12.93
CA HIS A 178 1.86 -0.34 -13.26
C HIS A 178 0.83 -0.41 -12.14
N TRP A 179 0.81 -1.46 -11.32
CA TRP A 179 -0.15 -1.61 -10.22
C TRP A 179 -0.10 -0.46 -9.21
N PRO A 180 1.06 -0.14 -8.58
CA PRO A 180 1.13 0.99 -7.66
C PRO A 180 1.08 2.34 -8.39
N ALA A 181 1.70 2.45 -9.57
CA ALA A 181 1.75 3.72 -10.31
C ALA A 181 0.39 4.16 -10.86
N SER A 182 -0.54 3.23 -11.17
CA SER A 182 -1.84 3.56 -11.73
C SER A 182 -2.73 4.33 -10.77
N GLY A 183 -2.50 4.22 -9.45
CA GLY A 183 -3.25 4.97 -8.44
C GLY A 183 -3.31 6.46 -8.77
N ALA A 184 -2.15 7.07 -9.02
CA ALA A 184 -2.02 8.49 -9.35
C ALA A 184 -2.87 8.92 -10.56
N LEU A 185 -3.01 8.07 -11.58
CA LEU A 185 -3.78 8.40 -12.78
C LEU A 185 -5.29 8.31 -12.52
N PHE A 186 -5.72 7.27 -11.82
CA PHE A 186 -7.14 6.97 -11.60
C PHE A 186 -7.77 7.75 -10.45
N THR A 187 -6.95 8.26 -9.53
CA THR A 187 -7.38 9.18 -8.47
C THR A 187 -7.14 10.64 -8.83
N SER A 188 -6.61 10.94 -10.02
CA SER A 188 -6.36 12.32 -10.49
C SER A 188 -7.64 13.12 -10.71
N THR A 189 -7.51 14.43 -10.80
CA THR A 189 -8.59 15.39 -11.10
C THR A 189 -8.82 15.61 -12.59
N PHE A 190 -8.20 14.82 -13.47
CA PHE A 190 -8.47 14.87 -14.91
C PHE A 190 -9.94 14.60 -15.20
N ASP A 191 -10.49 15.35 -16.17
CA ASP A 191 -11.86 15.18 -16.63
C ASP A 191 -12.10 13.74 -17.13
N GLY A 192 -13.23 13.16 -16.73
CA GLY A 192 -13.59 11.79 -17.09
C GLY A 192 -14.35 11.08 -15.97
N VAL A 193 -15.61 10.76 -16.23
CA VAL A 193 -16.48 10.00 -15.29
C VAL A 193 -16.26 8.50 -15.44
N VAL A 194 -15.92 8.02 -16.64
CA VAL A 194 -15.63 6.61 -16.91
C VAL A 194 -14.14 6.50 -17.21
N ARG A 195 -13.39 5.83 -16.33
CA ARG A 195 -11.93 5.72 -16.47
C ARG A 195 -11.52 4.41 -17.13
N CYS A 196 -12.07 3.28 -16.69
CA CYS A 196 -11.79 1.97 -17.29
C CYS A 196 -12.99 1.04 -17.13
N PRO A 197 -13.89 0.98 -18.14
CA PRO A 197 -15.10 0.16 -18.09
C PRO A 197 -14.83 -1.33 -17.82
N SER A 198 -13.79 -1.88 -18.43
CA SER A 198 -13.41 -3.30 -18.27
C SER A 198 -13.01 -3.67 -16.84
N LEU A 199 -12.69 -2.68 -16.01
CA LEU A 199 -12.34 -2.83 -14.59
C LEU A 199 -13.42 -2.25 -13.66
N GLY A 200 -14.56 -1.81 -14.19
CA GLY A 200 -15.62 -1.16 -13.41
C GLY A 200 -15.17 0.15 -12.75
N LEU A 201 -14.13 0.80 -13.27
CA LEU A 201 -13.57 2.01 -12.68
C LEU A 201 -14.27 3.27 -13.20
N HIS A 202 -15.04 3.87 -12.30
CA HIS A 202 -15.76 5.13 -12.49
C HIS A 202 -15.28 6.19 -11.50
N GLY A 203 -15.26 7.45 -11.93
CA GLY A 203 -14.83 8.58 -11.12
C GLY A 203 -13.39 8.43 -10.62
N ARG A 204 -13.11 9.03 -9.46
CA ARG A 204 -11.82 8.90 -8.76
C ARG A 204 -11.91 7.71 -7.82
N ASN A 205 -11.23 6.61 -8.16
CA ASN A 205 -11.30 5.38 -7.36
C ASN A 205 -9.98 4.62 -7.39
N SER A 206 -9.76 3.78 -6.38
CA SER A 206 -8.53 2.99 -6.25
C SER A 206 -8.47 1.91 -7.33
N THR A 207 -7.30 1.79 -7.95
CA THR A 207 -6.95 0.71 -8.86
C THR A 207 -6.35 -0.49 -8.14
N GLU A 208 -6.18 -0.44 -6.82
CA GLU A 208 -5.41 -1.44 -6.06
C GLU A 208 -5.93 -2.86 -6.31
N ALA A 209 -7.21 -3.15 -6.06
CA ALA A 209 -7.76 -4.48 -6.35
C ALA A 209 -7.98 -4.74 -7.85
N PRO A 210 -8.61 -3.83 -8.63
CA PRO A 210 -8.94 -4.12 -10.02
C PRO A 210 -7.71 -4.39 -10.90
N PHE A 211 -6.59 -3.73 -10.63
CA PHE A 211 -5.36 -3.95 -11.41
C PHE A 211 -4.69 -5.28 -11.07
N LEU A 212 -4.86 -5.81 -9.85
CA LEU A 212 -4.36 -7.15 -9.50
C LEU A 212 -5.04 -8.24 -10.33
N GLU A 213 -6.33 -8.10 -10.63
CA GLU A 213 -7.03 -9.05 -11.53
C GLU A 213 -6.45 -9.02 -12.95
N VAL A 214 -6.07 -7.84 -13.44
CA VAL A 214 -5.38 -7.70 -14.73
C VAL A 214 -4.04 -8.45 -14.70
N LEU A 215 -3.25 -8.26 -13.64
CA LEU A 215 -1.95 -8.92 -13.50
C LEU A 215 -2.08 -10.43 -13.37
N LYS A 216 -3.04 -10.93 -12.58
CA LYS A 216 -3.28 -12.35 -12.37
C LYS A 216 -3.70 -13.02 -13.67
N ARG A 217 -4.60 -12.39 -14.45
CA ARG A 217 -4.99 -12.88 -15.77
C ARG A 217 -3.79 -12.89 -16.73
N ALA A 218 -3.02 -11.80 -16.79
CA ALA A 218 -1.86 -11.72 -17.67
C ALA A 218 -0.79 -12.76 -17.33
N GLN A 219 -0.63 -13.11 -16.04
CA GLN A 219 0.24 -14.20 -15.62
C GLN A 219 -0.28 -15.56 -16.10
N HIS A 220 -1.58 -15.84 -15.90
CA HIS A 220 -2.19 -17.08 -16.36
C HIS A 220 -2.07 -17.25 -17.89
N ASP A 221 -2.27 -16.18 -18.66
CA ASP A 221 -2.17 -16.22 -20.11
C ASP A 221 -0.73 -16.50 -20.59
N ARG A 222 0.30 -16.11 -19.82
CA ARG A 222 1.71 -16.41 -20.12
C ARG A 222 2.11 -17.85 -19.77
N GLU A 223 1.55 -18.41 -18.71
CA GLU A 223 1.86 -19.78 -18.26
C GLU A 223 1.23 -20.85 -19.15
N ASN A 224 0.22 -20.49 -19.96
CA ASN A 224 -0.52 -21.40 -20.85
C ASN A 224 -0.21 -21.20 -22.35
N GLN A 225 0.84 -20.44 -22.69
CA GLN A 225 1.39 -20.31 -24.06
C GLN A 225 2.66 -21.16 -24.19
#